data_AF-A0A1B6NSG9-F1
#
_entry.id   AF-A0A1B6NSG9-F1
#
_cell.length_a   1.000
_cell.length_b   1.000
_cell.length_c   1.000
_cell.angle_alpha   90.00
_cell.angle_beta   90.00
_cell.angle_gamma   90.00
#
_symmetry.space_group_name_H-M   'P 1'
#
loop_
_entity.id
_entity.type
_entity.pdbx_description
1 polymer ?
#
loop_
_entity_poly.entity_id
_entity_poly.type
_entity_poly.pdbx_seq_one_letter_code
_entity_poly.pdbx_strand_id
1 'polypeptide(L)' 'MQCLTLAGSLALAAAAQAKPVSWEDIAKDHLSTENVLQYGMGTNAQRWSPLAQVNEDNVFKLTPAWSFSFGDEKQRGQES' A
#
# COMPACT_ATOMS: atom_id res chain seq x y z
N MET A 1 25.99 -16.92 -29.16
CA MET A 1 26.38 -15.51 -28.93
C MET A 1 25.21 -14.77 -28.26
N GLN A 2 24.86 -15.10 -27.01
CA GLN A 2 23.76 -14.41 -26.29
C GLN A 2 23.94 -14.39 -24.76
N CYS A 3 25.13 -14.72 -24.25
CA CYS A 3 25.40 -14.73 -22.80
C CYS A 3 25.80 -13.35 -22.25
N LEU A 4 25.91 -12.31 -23.08
CA LEU A 4 26.50 -11.03 -22.68
C LEU A 4 25.49 -9.97 -22.21
N THR A 5 24.19 -10.21 -22.35
CA THR A 5 23.16 -9.21 -22.01
C THR A 5 22.63 -9.32 -20.57
N LEU A 6 22.98 -10.37 -19.82
CA LEU A 6 22.49 -10.56 -18.44
C LEU A 6 23.32 -9.85 -17.35
N ALA A 7 24.45 -9.25 -17.70
CA ALA A 7 25.34 -8.59 -16.73
C ALA A 7 24.95 -7.12 -16.44
N GLY A 8 24.05 -6.51 -17.22
CA GLY A 8 23.68 -5.10 -17.11
C GLY A 8 22.51 -4.78 -16.19
N SER A 9 21.75 -5.78 -15.74
CA SER A 9 20.49 -5.57 -15.01
C SER A 9 20.64 -5.34 -13.50
N LEU A 10 21.84 -5.52 -12.92
CA LEU A 10 22.05 -5.29 -11.48
C LEU A 10 22.25 -3.81 -11.09
N ALA A 11 22.43 -2.91 -12.06
CA ALA A 11 22.73 -1.50 -11.80
C ALA A 11 21.49 -0.61 -11.57
N LEU A 12 20.26 -1.15 -11.66
CA LEU A 12 19.01 -0.39 -11.48
C LEU A 12 18.32 -0.60 -10.12
N ALA A 13 18.94 -1.31 -9.18
CA ALA A 13 18.47 -1.39 -7.80
C ALA A 13 18.82 -0.12 -7.00
N ALA A 14 18.56 1.06 -7.56
CA ALA A 14 18.54 2.28 -6.75
C ALA A 14 17.47 2.07 -5.68
N ALA A 15 17.89 2.01 -4.41
CA ALA A 15 16.97 1.90 -3.29
C ALA A 15 15.95 3.04 -3.40
N ALA A 16 14.67 2.70 -3.59
CA ALA A 16 13.61 3.69 -3.63
C ALA A 16 13.62 4.48 -2.32
N GLN A 17 14.11 5.72 -2.36
CA GLN A 17 14.06 6.63 -1.23
C GLN A 17 12.67 7.25 -1.22
N ALA A 18 11.81 6.82 -0.30
CA ALA A 18 10.54 7.50 -0.08
C ALA A 18 10.81 8.92 0.41
N LYS A 19 10.16 9.91 -0.20
CA LYS A 19 10.19 11.28 0.34
C LYS A 19 9.58 11.29 1.75
N PRO A 20 10.07 12.13 2.67
CA PRO A 20 9.38 12.35 3.94
C PRO A 20 7.93 12.78 3.68
N VAL A 21 7.01 12.32 4.53
CA VAL A 21 5.60 12.73 4.48
C VAL A 21 5.50 14.19 4.90
N SER A 22 4.99 15.04 4.01
CA SER A 22 4.74 16.45 4.29
C SER A 22 3.30 16.69 4.77
N TRP A 23 3.03 17.86 5.35
CA TRP A 23 1.66 18.25 5.68
C TRP A 23 0.75 18.34 4.45
N GLU A 24 1.28 18.78 3.31
CA GLU A 24 0.54 18.85 2.06
C GLU A 24 0.09 17.46 1.60
N ASP A 25 0.94 16.43 1.79
CA ASP A 25 0.58 15.05 1.50
C ASP A 25 -0.59 14.58 2.37
N ILE A 26 -0.58 14.91 3.67
CA ILE A 26 -1.68 14.57 4.61
C ILE A 26 -2.96 15.32 4.25
N ALA A 27 -2.87 16.63 3.95
CA ALA A 27 -4.02 17.43 3.54
C ALA A 27 -4.70 16.87 2.27
N LYS A 28 -3.91 16.23 1.40
CA LYS A 28 -4.36 15.61 0.15
C LYS A 28 -4.54 14.09 0.23
N ASP A 29 -4.51 13.48 1.41
CA ASP A 29 -4.61 12.01 1.58
C ASP A 29 -5.90 11.41 0.97
N HIS A 30 -6.97 12.21 0.83
CA HIS A 30 -8.21 11.79 0.17
C HIS A 30 -8.14 11.78 -1.38
N LEU A 31 -7.05 12.28 -1.97
CA LEU A 31 -6.85 12.39 -3.42
C LEU A 31 -5.80 11.39 -3.95
N SER A 32 -4.84 10.98 -3.12
CA SER A 32 -3.85 9.97 -3.46
C SER A 32 -4.50 8.58 -3.50
N THR A 33 -3.97 7.72 -4.36
CA THR A 33 -4.47 6.32 -4.51
C THR A 33 -3.39 5.28 -4.22
N GLU A 34 -2.16 5.73 -4.02
CA GLU A 34 -0.96 4.95 -3.83
C GLU A 34 -0.51 4.86 -2.36
N ASN A 35 -1.18 5.57 -1.44
CA ASN A 35 -0.88 5.61 -0.02
C ASN A 35 -2.14 5.84 0.84
N VAL A 36 -1.99 5.59 2.15
CA VAL A 36 -2.94 5.98 3.20
C VAL A 36 -2.10 6.51 4.36
N LEU A 37 -2.13 7.83 4.59
CA LEU A 37 -1.21 8.53 5.47
C LEU A 37 -1.82 8.86 6.83
N GLN A 38 -3.15 8.80 6.96
CA GLN A 38 -3.81 9.03 8.23
C GLN A 38 -5.02 8.13 8.46
N TYR A 39 -5.46 8.09 9.72
CA TYR A 39 -6.74 7.50 10.08
C TYR A 39 -7.87 8.23 9.33
N GLY A 40 -8.73 7.43 8.68
CA GLY A 40 -9.93 7.94 8.01
C GLY A 40 -9.76 8.28 6.53
N MET A 41 -8.57 8.09 5.93
CA MET A 41 -8.30 8.31 4.50
C MET A 41 -8.63 9.76 4.08
N GLY A 42 -7.93 10.72 4.66
CA GLY A 42 -8.20 12.15 4.52
C GLY A 42 -8.66 12.84 5.81
N THR A 43 -8.38 14.14 5.88
CA THR A 43 -8.67 15.03 7.01
C THR A 43 -10.15 15.08 7.43
N ASN A 44 -11.05 14.69 6.52
CA ASN A 44 -12.51 14.61 6.75
C ASN A 44 -12.98 13.24 7.25
N ALA A 45 -12.09 12.25 7.39
CA ALA A 45 -12.37 10.90 7.88
C ALA A 45 -13.49 10.13 7.15
N GLN A 46 -13.66 10.35 5.84
CA GLN A 46 -14.77 9.79 5.06
C GLN A 46 -14.60 8.30 4.71
N ARG A 47 -13.38 7.75 4.77
CA ARG A 47 -13.08 6.37 4.35
C ARG A 47 -13.50 6.06 2.90
N TRP A 48 -13.37 7.06 2.02
CA TRP A 48 -13.71 6.98 0.60
C TRP A 48 -12.45 6.82 -0.25
N SER A 49 -12.52 6.01 -1.31
CA SER A 49 -11.44 5.86 -2.31
C SER A 49 -12.00 6.04 -3.72
N PRO A 50 -11.33 6.78 -4.61
CA PRO A 50 -11.73 6.90 -6.02
C PRO A 50 -11.28 5.70 -6.88
N LEU A 51 -10.58 4.69 -6.32
CA LEU A 51 -10.15 3.51 -7.07
C LEU A 51 -11.36 2.64 -7.49
N ALA A 52 -11.36 2.20 -8.75
CA ALA A 52 -12.41 1.37 -9.33
C ALA A 52 -11.88 0.08 -10.00
N GLN A 53 -10.61 -0.28 -9.74
CA GLN A 53 -10.00 -1.50 -10.29
C GLN A 53 -10.78 -2.75 -9.87
N VAL A 54 -11.19 -2.81 -8.60
CA VAL A 54 -12.16 -3.78 -8.08
C VAL A 54 -13.54 -3.14 -8.12
N ASN A 55 -14.53 -3.83 -8.67
CA ASN A 55 -15.89 -3.33 -8.88
C ASN A 55 -16.92 -4.48 -8.89
N GLU A 56 -18.22 -4.18 -9.03
CA GLU A 56 -19.29 -5.18 -8.97
C GLU A 56 -19.14 -6.33 -9.97
N ASP A 57 -18.55 -6.07 -11.14
CA ASP A 57 -18.41 -7.03 -12.22
C ASP A 57 -17.24 -8.00 -12.01
N ASN A 58 -16.29 -7.69 -11.11
CA ASN A 58 -15.07 -8.48 -10.96
C ASN A 58 -14.73 -8.87 -9.51
N VAL A 59 -15.44 -8.34 -8.51
CA VAL A 59 -15.16 -8.59 -7.09
C VAL A 59 -15.10 -10.09 -6.74
N PHE A 60 -15.86 -10.92 -7.44
CA PHE A 60 -15.86 -12.38 -7.27
C PHE A 60 -14.52 -13.07 -7.60
N LYS A 61 -13.60 -12.37 -8.26
CA LYS A 61 -12.26 -12.86 -8.61
C LYS A 61 -11.20 -12.49 -7.56
N LEU A 62 -11.56 -11.70 -6.55
CA LEU A 62 -10.62 -11.29 -5.52
C LEU A 62 -10.09 -12.50 -4.76
N THR A 63 -8.78 -12.58 -4.59
CA THR A 63 -8.10 -13.72 -3.96
C THR A 63 -6.99 -13.23 -3.03
N PRO A 64 -6.62 -13.98 -1.97
CA PRO A 64 -5.53 -13.59 -1.09
C PRO A 64 -4.20 -13.43 -1.83
N ALA A 65 -3.52 -12.31 -1.63
CA ALA A 65 -2.17 -12.09 -2.17
C ALA A 65 -1.07 -12.62 -1.23
N TRP A 66 -1.28 -12.52 0.08
CA TRP A 66 -0.37 -12.97 1.14
C TRP A 66 -1.12 -13.01 2.48
N SER A 67 -0.50 -13.57 3.52
CA SER A 67 -1.00 -13.56 4.90
C SER A 67 0.16 -13.31 5.87
N PHE A 68 -0.10 -12.60 6.97
CA PHE A 68 0.88 -12.26 8.00
C PHE A 68 0.31 -12.57 9.39
N SER A 69 1.08 -13.26 10.25
CA SER A 69 0.69 -13.60 11.61
C SER A 69 1.49 -12.77 12.61
N PHE A 70 0.81 -12.10 13.54
CA PHE A 70 1.47 -11.42 14.66
C PHE A 70 2.00 -12.41 15.73
N GLY A 71 1.48 -13.64 15.79
CA GLY A 71 1.89 -14.64 16.77
C GLY A 71 1.46 -14.34 18.22
N ASP A 72 2.37 -14.66 19.15
CA ASP A 72 2.38 -14.40 20.60
C ASP A 72 1.18 -14.82 21.46
N GLU A 73 0.11 -15.38 20.88
CA GLU A 73 -1.16 -15.72 21.55
C GLU A 73 -1.76 -14.55 22.37
N LYS A 74 -1.23 -13.33 22.20
CA LYS A 74 -1.71 -12.08 22.82
C LYS A 74 -2.82 -11.45 21.96
N GLN A 75 -3.76 -12.27 21.52
CA GLN A 75 -4.84 -11.87 20.61
C GLN A 75 -5.91 -11.00 21.30
N ARG A 76 -5.83 -10.80 22.62
CA ARG A 76 -6.72 -9.92 23.38
C ARG A 76 -5.93 -8.77 24.02
N GLY A 77 -5.99 -7.60 23.40
CA GLY A 77 -5.51 -6.33 23.96
C GLY A 77 -6.68 -5.48 24.46
N GLN A 78 -6.56 -4.95 25.68
CA GLN A 78 -7.42 -3.92 26.31
C GLN A 78 -8.93 -4.20 26.29
N GLU A 79 -9.35 -5.31 26.90
CA GLU A 79 -10.68 -5.32 27.55
C GLU A 79 -10.49 -4.87 29.00
N SER A 80 -11.08 -3.72 29.35
CA SER A 80 -11.39 -3.28 30.71
C SER A 80 -12.88 -2.94 30.76
#